data_AF-K1DUZ9-F1
#
_entry.id   AF-K1DUZ9-F1
#
_cell.length_a   1.000
_cell.length_b   1.000
_cell.length_c   1.000
_cell.angle_alpha   90.00
_cell.angle_beta   90.00
_cell.angle_gamma   90.00
#
_symmetry.space_group_name_H-M   'P 1'
#
loop_
_entity.id
_entity.type
_entity.pdbx_description
1 polymer ?
#
loop_
_entity_poly.entity_id
_entity_poly.type
_entity_poly.pdbx_seq_one_letter_code
_entity_poly.pdbx_strand_id
1 'polypeptide(L)'
;MVTPAVVARVVAVFDESGSVGAAARAVGCSHSTARRVLVAAGRFPARPQPLGKPQQRAEFDALIAAGMHHARAAVRVGVTTQTGRYWMP
;
A
#
# COMPACT_ATOMS: atom_id res chain seq x y z
N MET A 1 -0.17 0.47 -27.95
CA MET A 1 -1.41 1.28 -27.89
C MET A 1 -2.38 0.60 -26.95
N VAL A 2 -2.97 1.33 -25.99
CA VAL A 2 -3.98 0.75 -25.08
C VAL A 2 -5.32 0.74 -25.82
N THR A 3 -5.83 -0.45 -26.13
CA THR A 3 -7.13 -0.62 -26.80
C THR A 3 -8.23 -0.91 -25.79
N PRO A 4 -9.52 -0.74 -26.15
CA PRO A 4 -10.63 -1.11 -25.27
C PRO A 4 -10.58 -2.58 -24.81
N ALA A 5 -10.14 -3.49 -25.69
CA ALA A 5 -9.97 -4.90 -25.35
C ALA A 5 -8.87 -5.13 -24.30
N VAL A 6 -7.75 -4.40 -24.38
CA VAL A 6 -6.69 -4.44 -23.37
C VAL A 6 -7.20 -3.91 -22.04
N VAL A 7 -7.97 -2.81 -22.05
CA VAL A 7 -8.57 -2.25 -20.83
C VAL A 7 -9.50 -3.27 -20.16
N ALA A 8 -10.41 -3.87 -20.92
CA ALA A 8 -11.34 -4.86 -20.41
C ALA A 8 -10.62 -6.06 -19.79
N ARG A 9 -9.57 -6.58 -20.45
CA ARG A 9 -8.79 -7.71 -19.94
C ARG A 9 -8.01 -7.36 -18.66
N VAL A 10 -7.40 -6.17 -18.59
CA VAL A 10 -6.70 -5.70 -17.38
C VAL A 10 -7.66 -5.58 -16.19
N VAL A 11 -8.84 -5.00 -16.40
CA VAL A 11 -9.85 -4.85 -15.34
C VAL A 11 -10.35 -6.21 -14.85
N ALA A 12 -10.71 -7.12 -15.77
CA ALA A 12 -11.21 -8.44 -15.40
C ALA A 12 -10.20 -9.24 -14.55
N VAL A 13 -8.93 -9.27 -14.96
CA VAL A 13 -7.89 -9.98 -14.20
C VAL A 13 -7.62 -9.32 -12.85
N PHE A 14 -7.71 -7.99 -12.77
CA PHE A 14 -7.58 -7.28 -11.50
C PHE A 14 -8.75 -7.58 -10.56
N ASP A 15 -9.98 -7.55 -11.05
CA ASP A 15 -11.18 -7.83 -10.25
C ASP A 15 -11.18 -9.27 -9.71
N GLU A 16 -10.59 -10.23 -10.44
CA GLU A 16 -10.42 -11.62 -10.00
C GLU A 16 -9.26 -11.81 -9.00
N SER A 17 -8.10 -11.19 -9.26
CA SER A 17 -6.86 -11.48 -8.52
C SER A 17 -6.47 -10.45 -7.46
N GLY A 18 -7.03 -9.24 -7.52
CA GLY A 18 -6.57 -8.07 -6.76
C GLY A 18 -5.17 -7.58 -7.12
N SER A 19 -4.54 -8.10 -8.18
CA SER A 19 -3.12 -7.86 -8.48
C SER A 19 -2.89 -7.11 -9.78
N VAL A 20 -2.34 -5.89 -9.68
CA VAL A 20 -1.92 -5.07 -10.84
C VAL A 20 -0.83 -5.79 -11.64
N GLY A 21 0.08 -6.49 -10.96
CA GLY A 21 1.17 -7.24 -11.60
C GLY A 21 0.67 -8.46 -12.38
N ALA A 22 -0.37 -9.15 -11.90
CA ALA A 22 -1.00 -10.23 -12.65
C ALA A 22 -1.71 -9.69 -13.90
N ALA A 23 -2.48 -8.61 -13.75
CA ALA A 23 -3.16 -7.96 -14.86
C ALA A 23 -2.20 -7.45 -15.94
N ALA A 24 -1.06 -6.87 -15.55
CA ALA A 24 -0.03 -6.40 -16.47
C ALA A 24 0.54 -7.55 -17.32
N ARG A 25 0.88 -8.68 -16.68
CA ARG A 25 1.40 -9.87 -17.36
C ARG A 25 0.38 -10.49 -18.31
N ALA A 26 -0.90 -10.51 -17.92
CA ALA A 26 -1.97 -11.09 -18.73
C ALA A 26 -2.15 -10.42 -20.11
N VAL A 27 -1.70 -9.16 -20.26
CA VAL A 27 -1.77 -8.42 -21.53
C VAL A 27 -0.38 -8.00 -22.06
N GLY A 28 0.70 -8.48 -21.44
CA GLY A 28 2.07 -8.17 -21.86
C GLY A 28 2.44 -6.69 -21.76
N CYS A 29 1.89 -5.94 -20.79
CA CYS A 29 2.24 -4.53 -20.59
C CYS A 29 3.03 -4.30 -19.29
N SER A 30 3.58 -3.10 -19.13
CA SER A 30 4.27 -2.73 -17.90
C SER A 30 3.29 -2.55 -16.75
N HIS A 31 3.78 -2.77 -15.52
CA HIS A 31 3.00 -2.53 -14.30
C HIS A 31 2.46 -1.10 -14.24
N SER A 32 3.27 -0.10 -14.61
CA SER A 32 2.86 1.30 -14.64
C SER A 32 1.72 1.56 -15.63
N THR A 33 1.73 0.92 -16.79
CA THR A 33 0.63 1.02 -17.78
C THR A 33 -0.64 0.38 -17.25
N ALA A 34 -0.58 -0.85 -16.72
CA ALA A 34 -1.73 -1.51 -16.11
C ALA A 34 -2.32 -0.67 -14.96
N ARG A 35 -1.46 -0.10 -14.10
CA ARG A 35 -1.88 0.81 -13.03
C ARG A 35 -2.64 2.02 -13.57
N ARG A 36 -2.12 2.70 -14.61
CA ARG A 36 -2.79 3.86 -15.22
C ARG A 36 -4.17 3.50 -15.76
N VAL A 37 -4.29 2.33 -16.41
CA VAL A 37 -5.58 1.81 -16.89
C VAL A 37 -6.55 1.59 -15.73
N LEU A 38 -6.13 0.93 -14.66
CA LEU A 38 -6.99 0.66 -13.50
C LEU A 38 -7.39 1.94 -12.75
N VAL A 39 -6.49 2.92 -12.66
CA VAL A 39 -6.81 4.25 -12.09
C VAL A 39 -7.85 4.97 -12.94
N ALA A 40 -7.67 4.99 -14.27
CA ALA A 40 -8.63 5.61 -15.17
C ALA A 40 -10.00 4.91 -15.16
N ALA A 41 -10.03 3.60 -14.90
CA ALA A 41 -11.24 2.81 -14.74
C ALA A 41 -11.85 2.89 -13.31
N GLY A 42 -11.26 3.66 -12.39
CA GLY A 42 -11.74 3.79 -11.01
C GLY A 42 -11.56 2.55 -10.13
N ARG A 43 -10.77 1.56 -10.58
CA ARG A 43 -10.51 0.29 -9.88
C ARG A 43 -9.27 0.33 -8.99
N PHE A 44 -8.42 1.34 -9.14
CA PHE A 44 -7.20 1.48 -8.35
C PHE A 44 -7.00 2.92 -7.88
N PRO A 45 -6.49 3.17 -6.65
CA PRO A 45 -6.29 4.52 -6.16
C PRO A 45 -5.22 5.27 -6.96
N ALA A 46 -5.57 6.50 -7.39
CA ALA A 46 -4.68 7.37 -8.14
C ALA A 46 -3.45 7.79 -7.33
N ARG A 47 -3.63 8.00 -6.02
CA ARG A 47 -2.54 8.25 -5.08
C ARG A 47 -2.06 6.92 -4.47
N PRO A 48 -0.75 6.73 -4.30
CA PRO A 48 -0.24 5.61 -3.51
C PRO A 48 -0.89 5.62 -2.13
N GLN A 49 -1.28 4.45 -1.63
CA GLN A 49 -1.61 4.34 -0.21
C GLN A 49 -0.32 4.56 0.58
N PRO A 50 -0.38 5.30 1.70
CA PRO A 50 0.79 5.48 2.55
C PRO A 50 1.28 4.09 3.00
N LEU A 51 2.54 3.80 2.68
CA LEU A 51 3.19 2.57 3.11
C LEU A 51 3.43 2.62 4.62
N GLY A 52 3.24 1.48 5.28
CA GLY A 52 3.46 1.35 6.72
C GLY A 52 2.24 1.71 7.56
N LYS A 53 2.51 2.13 8.79
CA LYS A 53 1.53 2.33 9.86
C LYS A 53 1.57 3.79 10.34
N PRO A 54 1.17 4.77 9.50
CA PRO A 54 1.42 6.19 9.76
C PRO A 54 0.72 6.69 11.03
N GLN A 55 -0.51 6.22 11.28
CA GLN A 55 -1.23 6.54 12.50
C GLN A 55 -0.50 5.97 13.73
N GLN A 56 -0.15 4.69 13.71
CA GLN A 56 0.56 4.06 14.83
C GLN A 56 1.94 4.70 15.06
N ARG A 57 2.61 5.14 13.99
CA ARG A 57 3.87 5.89 14.09
C ARG A 57 3.66 7.24 14.78
N ALA A 58 2.66 8.01 14.36
CA ALA A 58 2.35 9.29 15.00
C ALA A 58 1.97 9.12 16.48
N GLU A 59 1.15 8.12 16.80
CA GLU A 59 0.80 7.77 18.19
C GLU A 59 2.03 7.31 18.99
N PHE A 60 2.92 6.54 18.38
CA PHE A 60 4.17 6.10 19.01
C PHE A 60 5.07 7.28 19.33
N ASP A 61 5.30 8.17 18.36
CA ASP A 61 6.14 9.35 18.53
C ASP A 61 5.60 10.26 19.65
N ALA A 62 4.27 10.40 19.77
CA ALA A 62 3.63 11.13 20.87
C ALA A 62 3.87 10.48 22.24
N LEU A 63 3.85 9.14 22.32
CA LEU A 63 4.14 8.40 23.56
C LEU A 63 5.62 8.53 23.96
N ILE A 64 6.55 8.48 23.00
CA ILE A 64 7.98 8.71 23.25
C ILE A 64 8.22 10.13 23.73
N ALA A 65 7.60 11.13 23.10
CA ALA A 65 7.71 12.54 23.52
C ALA A 65 7.16 12.77 24.93
N ALA A 66 6.15 12.00 25.36
CA ALA A 66 5.65 11.98 26.72
C ALA A 66 6.53 11.20 27.72
N GLY A 67 7.68 10.67 27.28
CA GLY A 67 8.64 9.95 28.12
C GLY A 67 8.34 8.46 28.29
N MET A 68 7.39 7.88 27.54
CA MET A 68 7.10 6.46 27.62
C MET A 68 8.25 5.62 27.05
N HIS A 69 8.59 4.51 27.72
CA HIS A 69 9.56 3.56 27.19
C HIS A 69 9.09 2.93 25.87
N HIS A 70 9.95 2.93 24.85
CA HIS A 70 9.64 2.49 23.48
C HIS A 70 8.95 1.12 23.39
N ALA A 71 9.39 0.12 24.17
CA ALA A 71 8.75 -1.20 24.17
C ALA A 71 7.28 -1.16 24.62
N ARG A 72 6.94 -0.30 25.59
CA ARG A 72 5.56 -0.12 26.06
C ARG A 72 4.74 0.68 25.05
N ALA A 73 5.33 1.72 24.45
CA ALA A 73 4.69 2.47 23.38
C ALA A 73 4.36 1.58 22.17
N ALA A 74 5.29 0.70 21.77
CA ALA A 74 5.12 -0.23 20.66
C ALA A 74 3.92 -1.15 20.85
N VAL A 75 3.83 -1.79 22.02
CA VAL A 75 2.69 -2.66 22.36
C VAL A 75 1.39 -1.86 22.38
N ARG A 76 1.42 -0.64 22.92
CA ARG A 76 0.23 0.24 23.03
C ARG A 76 -0.36 0.63 21.68
N VAL A 77 0.49 0.90 20.67
CA VAL A 77 0.04 1.25 19.31
C VAL A 77 -0.18 0.02 18.41
N GLY A 78 -0.08 -1.20 18.96
CA GLY A 78 -0.34 -2.44 18.23
C GLY A 78 0.76 -2.82 17.23
N VAL A 79 2.02 -2.55 17.56
CA VAL A 79 3.19 -3.05 16.80
C VAL A 79 4.10 -3.91 17.69
N THR A 80 4.99 -4.68 17.05
CA THR A 80 5.95 -5.50 17.82
C THR A 80 6.98 -4.60 18.49
N THR A 81 7.57 -5.08 19.58
CA THR A 81 8.65 -4.36 20.27
C THR A 81 9.86 -4.13 19.36
N GLN A 82 10.14 -5.03 18.42
CA GLN A 82 11.17 -4.85 17.39
C GLN A 82 10.84 -3.71 16.43
N THR A 83 9.59 -3.61 15.96
CA THR A 83 9.15 -2.44 15.17
C THR A 83 9.29 -1.15 15.96
N GLY A 84 8.90 -1.15 17.23
CA GLY A 84 9.10 0.01 18.11
C GLY A 84 10.57 0.39 18.27
N ARG A 85 11.47 -0.58 18.42
CA ARG A 85 12.93 -0.34 18.45
C ARG A 85 13.44 0.23 17.13
N TYR A 86 12.94 -0.25 15.99
CA TYR A 86 13.31 0.26 14.67
C TYR A 86 12.81 1.69 14.41
N TRP A 87 11.75 2.13 15.10
CA TRP A 87 11.23 3.49 15.00
C TRP A 87 11.99 4.51 15.85
N MET A 88 12.82 4.06 16.79
CA MET A 88 13.71 4.95 17.54
C MET A 88 14.81 5.50 16.60
N PRO A 89 15.20 6.78 16.76
CA PRO A 89 16.33 7.37 16.04
C PRO A 89 17.67 6.70 16.37
#